data_AF-A0A7J2UW89-F1
#
_entry.id   AF-A0A7J2UW89-F1
#
_cell.length_a   1.000
_cell.length_b   1.000
_cell.length_c   1.000
_cell.angle_alpha   90.00
_cell.angle_beta   90.00
_cell.angle_gamma   90.00
#
_symmetry.space_group_name_H-M   'P 1'
#
loop_
_entity.id
_entity.type
_entity.pdbx_description
1 polymer ?
#
loop_
_entity_poly.entity_id
_entity_poly.type
_entity_poly.pdbx_seq_one_letter_code
_entity_poly.pdbx_strand_id
1 'polypeptide(L)'
;MGKHNTIVKENIRRLLLRLELWFAPLLLIVPLAVSLTFVRDWFIRGVCTGSSEFDGELFIGMIILVGNVLVDIPFLRSIRLLRKKE
;
A
#
# COMPACT_ATOMS: atom_id res chain seq x y z
N MET A 1 0.02 33.28 -25.33
CA MET A 1 -0.75 32.07 -24.94
C MET A 1 0.08 30.96 -24.29
N GLY A 2 1.38 30.77 -24.59
CA GLY A 2 2.19 29.65 -24.03
C GLY A 2 2.45 29.67 -22.51
N LYS A 3 2.59 30.86 -21.89
CA LYS A 3 2.91 31.01 -20.45
C LYS A 3 1.79 30.55 -19.50
N HIS A 4 0.52 30.65 -19.92
CA HIS A 4 -0.61 30.24 -19.09
C HIS A 4 -0.73 28.71 -19.06
N ASN A 5 -0.50 28.05 -20.20
CA ASN A 5 -0.49 26.59 -20.29
C ASN A 5 0.61 25.94 -19.45
N THR A 6 1.79 26.57 -19.34
CA THR A 6 2.87 26.04 -18.48
C THR A 6 2.53 26.12 -16.99
N ILE A 7 1.91 27.23 -16.54
CA ILE A 7 1.50 27.41 -15.14
C ILE A 7 0.41 26.41 -14.73
N VAL A 8 -0.59 26.21 -15.60
CA VAL A 8 -1.68 25.23 -15.34
C VAL A 8 -1.10 23.81 -15.24
N LYS A 9 -0.19 23.45 -16.15
CA LYS A 9 0.45 22.12 -16.17
C LYS A 9 1.29 21.86 -14.91
N GLU A 10 1.94 22.90 -14.39
CA GLU A 10 2.75 22.82 -13.16
C GLU A 10 1.88 22.70 -11.90
N ASN A 11 0.78 23.44 -11.83
CA ASN A 11 -0.18 23.33 -10.72
C ASN A 11 -0.84 21.95 -10.66
N ILE A 12 -1.20 21.39 -11.83
CA ILE A 12 -1.74 20.03 -11.91
C ILE A 12 -0.71 18.99 -11.43
N ARG A 13 0.56 19.12 -11.83
CA ARG A 13 1.64 18.23 -11.33
C ARG A 13 1.80 18.28 -9.81
N ARG A 14 1.81 19.46 -9.22
CA ARG A 14 1.90 19.61 -7.75
C ARG A 14 0.68 19.02 -7.04
N LEU A 15 -0.51 19.15 -7.63
CA LEU A 15 -1.73 18.57 -7.09
C LEU A 15 -1.67 17.03 -7.13
N LEU A 16 -1.23 16.45 -8.25
CA LEU A 16 -1.04 15.00 -8.39
C LEU A 16 -0.04 14.45 -7.37
N LEU A 17 1.11 15.13 -7.18
CA LEU A 17 2.12 14.72 -6.19
C LEU A 17 1.57 14.75 -4.75
N ARG A 18 0.73 15.75 -4.41
CA ARG A 18 0.04 15.76 -3.11
C ARG A 18 -0.93 14.59 -2.99
N LEU A 19 -1.68 14.29 -4.05
CA LEU A 19 -2.65 13.20 -4.06
C LEU A 19 -1.96 11.84 -3.88
N GLU A 20 -0.90 11.56 -4.65
CA GLU A 20 -0.07 10.36 -4.50
C GLU A 20 0.44 10.22 -3.06
N LEU A 21 0.81 11.32 -2.43
CA LEU A 21 1.32 11.32 -1.07
C LEU A 21 0.26 11.05 0.00
N TRP A 22 -0.98 11.49 -0.22
CA TRP A 22 -2.13 11.14 0.64
C TRP A 22 -2.58 9.70 0.44
N PHE A 23 -2.44 9.16 -0.77
CA PHE A 23 -2.76 7.76 -1.08
C PHE A 23 -1.66 6.78 -0.63
N ALA A 24 -0.40 7.19 -0.59
CA ALA A 24 0.73 6.33 -0.18
C ALA A 24 0.56 5.64 1.19
N PRO A 25 0.15 6.31 2.28
CA PRO A 25 -0.10 5.63 3.55
C PRO A 25 -1.30 4.69 3.49
N LEU A 26 -2.35 5.03 2.71
CA LEU A 26 -3.49 4.14 2.52
C LEU A 26 -3.08 2.85 1.79
N LEU A 27 -2.21 2.99 0.78
CA LEU A 27 -1.66 1.88 0.01
C LEU A 27 -0.84 0.92 0.88
N LEU A 28 -0.26 1.40 1.98
CA LEU A 28 0.47 0.55 2.93
C LEU A 28 -0.45 -0.04 4.01
N ILE A 29 -1.39 0.75 4.54
CA ILE A 29 -2.27 0.33 5.65
C ILE A 29 -3.31 -0.69 5.18
N VAL A 30 -3.89 -0.54 3.99
CA VAL A 30 -4.96 -1.41 3.51
C VAL A 30 -4.50 -2.87 3.33
N PRO A 31 -3.39 -3.16 2.64
CA PRO A 31 -2.92 -4.54 2.48
C PRO A 31 -2.50 -5.15 3.82
N LEU A 32 -1.92 -4.36 4.73
CA LEU A 32 -1.64 -4.81 6.09
C LEU A 32 -2.92 -5.21 6.83
N ALA A 33 -3.95 -4.37 6.81
CA ALA A 33 -5.22 -4.69 7.45
C ALA A 33 -5.85 -5.96 6.84
N VAL A 34 -5.89 -6.06 5.52
CA VAL A 34 -6.43 -7.25 4.82
C VAL A 34 -5.63 -8.50 5.18
N SER A 35 -4.29 -8.46 5.12
CA SER A 35 -3.43 -9.60 5.47
C SER A 35 -3.66 -10.06 6.92
N LEU A 36 -3.78 -9.12 7.86
CA LEU A 36 -4.04 -9.42 9.26
C LEU A 36 -5.42 -10.08 9.45
N THR A 37 -6.40 -9.68 8.64
CA THR A 37 -7.75 -10.28 8.66
C THR A 37 -7.69 -11.76 8.24
N PHE A 38 -6.94 -12.07 7.18
CA PHE A 38 -6.73 -13.45 6.71
C PHE A 38 -5.97 -14.30 7.74
N VAL A 39 -4.87 -13.77 8.31
CA VAL A 39 -4.11 -14.47 9.36
C VAL A 39 -4.98 -14.73 10.59
N ARG A 40 -5.83 -13.75 10.97
CA ARG A 40 -6.77 -13.91 12.09
C ARG A 40 -7.81 -14.98 11.80
N ASP A 41 -8.36 -15.03 10.59
CA ASP A 41 -9.36 -16.02 10.23
C ASP A 41 -8.77 -17.44 10.22
N TRP A 42 -7.55 -17.59 9.68
CA TRP A 42 -6.80 -18.84 9.81
C TRP A 42 -6.54 -19.23 11.27
N PHE A 43 -6.20 -18.29 12.14
CA PHE A 43 -5.96 -18.61 13.55
C PHE A 43 -7.24 -19.06 14.27
N ILE A 44 -8.34 -18.33 14.10
CA ILE A 44 -9.61 -18.62 14.79
C ILE A 44 -10.29 -19.86 14.21
N ARG A 45 -10.31 -20.01 12.88
CA ARG A 45 -11.04 -21.08 12.21
C ARG A 45 -10.16 -22.25 11.85
N GLY A 46 -8.92 -22.03 11.40
CA GLY A 46 -7.98 -23.11 11.11
C GLY A 46 -7.43 -23.73 12.39
N VAL A 47 -6.64 -22.96 13.14
CA VAL A 47 -5.89 -23.48 14.31
C VAL A 47 -6.82 -23.92 15.44
N CYS A 48 -7.82 -23.13 15.83
CA CYS A 48 -8.70 -23.50 16.95
C CYS A 48 -9.67 -24.64 16.61
N THR A 49 -9.99 -24.91 15.34
CA THR A 49 -10.86 -26.04 14.95
C THR A 49 -10.09 -27.24 14.39
N GLY A 50 -8.78 -27.10 14.16
CA GLY A 50 -7.93 -28.14 13.57
C GLY A 50 -8.21 -28.40 12.09
N SER A 51 -8.84 -27.46 11.37
CA SER A 51 -9.15 -27.60 9.95
C SER A 51 -8.04 -27.02 9.08
N SER A 52 -7.45 -27.84 8.21
CA SER A 52 -6.46 -27.42 7.21
C SER A 52 -7.07 -26.67 6.03
N GLU A 53 -8.41 -26.57 5.95
CA GLU A 53 -9.09 -25.83 4.88
C GLU A 53 -8.70 -24.34 4.89
N PHE A 54 -8.34 -23.82 6.07
CA PHE A 54 -7.99 -22.41 6.24
C PHE A 54 -6.53 -22.08 5.91
N ASP A 55 -5.69 -23.07 5.59
CA ASP A 55 -4.28 -22.84 5.28
C ASP A 55 -4.10 -21.97 4.01
N GLY A 56 -5.12 -21.95 3.14
CA GLY A 56 -5.18 -21.05 1.98
C GLY A 56 -5.26 -19.58 2.39
N GLU A 57 -6.02 -19.25 3.43
CA GLU A 57 -6.17 -17.92 4.01
C GLU A 57 -4.84 -17.45 4.59
N LEU A 58 -4.12 -18.32 5.30
CA LEU A 58 -2.77 -18.02 5.76
C LEU A 58 -1.84 -17.73 4.57
N PHE A 59 -1.88 -18.57 3.54
CA PHE A 59 -1.02 -18.41 2.37
C PHE A 59 -1.27 -17.07 1.65
N ILE A 60 -2.54 -16.71 1.43
CA ILE A 60 -2.93 -15.43 0.84
C ILE A 60 -2.50 -14.27 1.73
N GLY A 61 -2.76 -14.35 3.04
CA GLY A 61 -2.35 -13.33 4.01
C GLY A 61 -0.84 -13.09 3.98
N MET A 62 -0.05 -14.14 3.91
CA MET A 62 1.41 -14.07 3.83
C MET A 62 1.91 -13.46 2.52
N ILE A 63 1.30 -13.81 1.38
CA ILE A 63 1.63 -13.19 0.08
C ILE A 63 1.40 -11.67 0.13
N ILE A 64 0.26 -11.25 0.67
CA ILE A 64 -0.07 -9.82 0.79
C ILE A 64 0.94 -9.10 1.70
N LEU A 65 1.30 -9.72 2.83
CA LEU A 65 2.32 -9.20 3.75
C LEU A 65 3.68 -9.03 3.08
N VAL A 66 4.16 -10.07 2.39
CA VAL A 66 5.45 -10.04 1.70
C VAL A 66 5.43 -9.02 0.57
N GLY A 67 4.36 -8.96 -0.23
CA GLY A 67 4.19 -7.96 -1.27
C GLY A 67 4.23 -6.53 -0.74
N ASN A 68 3.54 -6.28 0.38
CA ASN A 68 3.52 -4.97 1.02
C ASN A 68 4.91 -4.55 1.53
N VAL A 69 5.67 -5.48 2.10
CA VAL A 69 7.05 -5.23 2.55
C VAL A 69 8.00 -4.97 1.37
N LEU A 70 7.89 -5.77 0.30
CA LEU A 70 8.81 -5.69 -0.85
C LEU A 70 8.52 -4.52 -1.80
N VAL A 71 7.26 -4.07 -1.90
CA VAL A 71 6.84 -3.07 -2.88
C VAL A 71 6.43 -1.75 -2.21
N ASP A 72 5.57 -1.79 -1.20
CA ASP A 72 4.95 -0.58 -0.66
C ASP A 72 5.92 0.21 0.23
N ILE A 73 6.76 -0.47 1.02
CA ILE A 73 7.81 0.18 1.83
C ILE A 73 8.85 0.93 0.97
N PRO A 74 9.48 0.33 -0.06
CA PRO A 74 10.43 1.06 -0.91
C PRO A 74 9.75 2.17 -1.72
N PHE A 75 8.48 2.01 -2.09
CA PHE A 75 7.69 3.07 -2.74
C PHE A 75 7.53 4.31 -1.84
N LEU A 76 7.17 4.12 -0.56
CA LEU A 76 7.13 5.23 0.40
C LEU A 76 8.50 5.88 0.62
N ARG A 77 9.57 5.07 0.60
CA ARG A 77 10.94 5.58 0.73
C ARG A 77 11.35 6.44 -0.48
N SER A 78 10.98 6.04 -1.70
CA SER A 78 11.29 6.82 -2.91
C SER A 78 10.53 8.16 -2.93
N ILE A 79 9.25 8.17 -2.52
CA ILE A 79 8.47 9.41 -2.38
C ILE A 79 9.10 10.36 -1.35
N ARG A 80 9.54 9.86 -0.19
CA ARG A 80 10.24 10.70 0.81
C ARG A 80 11.54 11.28 0.27
N LEU A 81 12.29 10.52 -0.53
CA LEU A 81 13.54 10.98 -1.14
C LEU A 81 13.31 12.06 -2.20
N LEU A 82 12.24 11.94 -3.01
CA LEU A 82 11.84 12.96 -3.98
C LEU A 82 11.54 14.29 -3.28
N ARG A 83 10.81 14.26 -2.17
CA ARG A 83 10.52 15.47 -1.37
C ARG A 83 11.77 16.14 -0.82
N LYS A 84 12.82 15.40 -0.46
CA LYS A 84 14.05 15.99 0.11
C LYS A 84 14.90 16.73 -0.93
N LYS A 85 14.65 16.48 -2.22
CA LYS A 85 15.37 17.10 -3.36
C LYS A 85 14.65 18.34 -3.91
N GLU A 86 13.36 18.51 -3.63
CA GLU A 86 12.58 19.73 -3.88
C GLU A 86 12.76 20.74 -2.74
#